data_AF-A0A9D5W265-F1
#
_entry.id   AF-A0A9D5W265-F1
#
_cell.length_a   1.000
_cell.length_b   1.000
_cell.length_c   1.000
_cell.angle_alpha   90.00
_cell.angle_beta   90.00
_cell.angle_gamma   90.00
#
_symmetry.space_group_name_H-M   'P 1'
#
loop_
_entity.id
_entity.type
_entity.pdbx_description
1 polymer ?
#
loop_
_entity_poly.entity_id
_entity_poly.type
_entity_poly.pdbx_seq_one_letter_code
_entity_poly.pdbx_strand_id
1 'polypeptide(L)'
;MSDHPESNRVDELQAYLAKNRVSKKELAKQLGVHPSMISRIISGERAPASRLEKLVELGIPRELLPEPNGPPGRPRRRRTR
;
A
#
# COMPACT_ATOMS: atom_id res chain seq x y z
N MET A 1 16.54 -17.18 17.99
CA MET A 1 15.43 -17.68 17.16
C MET A 1 14.52 -16.50 16.91
N SER A 2 14.53 -15.95 15.69
CA SER A 2 13.72 -14.77 15.37
C SER A 2 12.27 -15.19 15.26
N ASP A 3 11.53 -14.90 16.33
CA ASP A 3 10.08 -14.99 16.45
C ASP A 3 9.44 -14.21 15.29
N HIS A 4 8.93 -14.92 14.28
CA HIS A 4 7.94 -14.39 13.35
C HIS A 4 6.64 -15.17 13.58
N PRO A 5 5.78 -14.73 14.49
CA PRO A 5 4.39 -15.09 14.43
C PRO A 5 3.63 -13.93 13.77
N GLU A 6 2.71 -14.29 12.89
CA GLU A 6 1.63 -13.43 12.35
C GLU A 6 1.99 -12.62 11.10
N SER A 7 1.87 -13.30 9.95
CA SER A 7 1.68 -12.79 8.58
C SER A 7 1.20 -11.35 8.47
N ASN A 8 2.13 -10.40 8.59
CA ASN A 8 1.86 -9.03 8.23
C ASN A 8 2.10 -8.95 6.72
N ARG A 9 1.04 -8.96 5.90
CA ARG A 9 1.12 -8.86 4.41
C ARG A 9 2.06 -7.72 3.97
N VAL A 10 2.16 -6.68 4.80
CA VAL A 10 3.08 -5.54 4.70
C VAL A 10 4.55 -5.97 4.67
N ASP A 11 4.96 -6.92 5.49
CA ASP A 11 6.33 -7.44 5.59
C ASP A 11 6.69 -8.25 4.34
N GLU A 12 5.81 -9.16 3.92
CA GLU A 12 5.99 -9.93 2.68
C GLU A 12 6.09 -9.02 1.45
N LEU A 13 5.26 -7.96 1.40
CA LEU A 13 5.35 -6.94 0.36
C LEU A 13 6.68 -6.19 0.42
N GLN A 14 7.18 -5.84 1.60
CA GLN A 14 8.49 -5.18 1.75
C GLN A 14 9.64 -6.10 1.35
N ALA A 15 9.60 -7.37 1.74
CA ALA A 15 10.57 -8.39 1.33
C ALA A 15 10.57 -8.58 -0.19
N TYR A 16 9.38 -8.61 -0.82
CA TYR A 16 9.25 -8.68 -2.28
C TYR A 16 9.85 -7.44 -2.96
N LEU A 17 9.55 -6.24 -2.47
CA LEU A 17 10.12 -5.00 -3.01
C LEU A 17 11.65 -4.97 -2.89
N ALA A 18 12.20 -5.40 -1.75
CA ALA A 18 13.63 -5.51 -1.52
C ALA A 18 14.28 -6.53 -2.47
N LYS A 19 13.68 -7.71 -2.63
CA LYS A 19 14.16 -8.78 -3.53
C LYS A 19 14.20 -8.32 -5.00
N ASN A 20 13.18 -7.58 -5.43
CA ASN A 20 13.09 -7.07 -6.81
C ASN A 20 13.87 -5.75 -7.02
N ARG A 21 14.56 -5.24 -6.00
CA ARG A 21 15.24 -3.92 -6.02
C ARG A 21 14.31 -2.77 -6.41
N VAL A 22 13.01 -2.92 -6.14
CA VAL A 22 12.00 -1.89 -6.44
C VAL A 22 11.92 -0.94 -5.25
N SER A 23 12.32 0.30 -5.47
CA SER A 23 12.27 1.34 -4.44
C SER A 23 10.89 1.97 -4.35
N LYS A 24 10.40 2.21 -3.12
CA LYS A 24 9.15 2.95 -2.86
C LYS A 24 9.11 4.31 -3.56
N LYS A 25 10.27 4.98 -3.68
CA LYS A 25 10.44 6.26 -4.38
C LYS A 25 10.22 6.13 -5.89
N GLU A 26 10.70 5.05 -6.50
CA GLU A 26 10.52 4.80 -7.92
C GLU A 26 9.06 4.46 -8.22
N LEU A 27 8.43 3.63 -7.40
CA LEU A 27 6.99 3.37 -7.48
C LEU A 27 6.19 4.67 -7.35
N ALA A 28 6.53 5.52 -6.39
CA ALA A 28 5.88 6.81 -6.22
C ALA A 28 5.98 7.68 -7.48
N LYS A 29 7.16 7.73 -8.10
CA LYS A 29 7.40 8.45 -9.36
C LYS A 29 6.58 7.87 -10.52
N GLN A 30 6.57 6.55 -10.67
CA GLN A 30 5.81 5.87 -11.73
C GLN A 30 4.29 6.03 -11.56
N LEU A 31 3.78 6.00 -10.33
CA LEU A 31 2.37 6.26 -10.04
C LEU A 31 2.00 7.76 -10.07
N GLY A 32 2.98 8.66 -10.09
CA GLY A 32 2.76 10.10 -9.94
C GLY A 32 2.21 10.49 -8.56
N VAL A 33 2.59 9.76 -7.50
CA VAL A 33 2.15 10.00 -6.12
C VAL A 33 3.33 10.35 -5.21
N HIS A 34 3.03 10.88 -4.03
CA HIS A 34 4.06 11.15 -3.02
C HIS A 34 4.58 9.84 -2.40
N PRO A 35 5.89 9.69 -2.10
CA PRO A 35 6.43 8.48 -1.45
C PRO A 35 5.76 8.14 -0.12
N SER A 36 5.33 9.13 0.67
CA SER A 36 4.55 8.89 1.88
C SER A 36 3.19 8.24 1.60
N MET A 37 2.63 8.44 0.41
CA MET A 37 1.40 7.77 -0.01
C MET A 37 1.62 6.29 -0.26
N ILE A 38 2.75 5.92 -0.88
CA ILE A 38 3.15 4.52 -1.07
C ILE A 38 3.31 3.82 0.28
N SER A 39 3.97 4.46 1.25
CA SER A 39 4.08 3.91 2.61
C SER A 39 2.71 3.69 3.26
N ARG A 40 1.77 4.63 3.14
CA ARG A 40 0.39 4.48 3.65
C ARG A 40 -0.43 3.41 2.93
N ILE A 41 -0.18 3.21 1.64
CA ILE A 41 -0.79 2.11 0.88
C ILE A 41 -0.24 0.79 1.41
N ILE A 42 1.08 0.64 1.51
CA ILE A 42 1.74 -0.57 1.99
C ILE A 42 1.31 -0.91 3.41
N SER A 43 1.19 0.08 4.30
CA SER A 43 0.71 -0.11 5.69
C SER A 43 -0.81 -0.37 5.80
N GLY A 44 -1.57 -0.35 4.71
CA GLY A 44 -3.02 -0.55 4.72
C GLY A 44 -3.85 0.65 5.20
N GLU A 45 -3.22 1.72 5.67
CA GLU A 45 -3.89 2.95 6.12
C GLU A 45 -4.71 3.63 5.00
N ARG A 46 -4.23 3.56 3.75
CA ARG A 46 -4.95 4.08 2.56
C ARG A 46 -4.69 3.23 1.34
N ALA A 47 -5.62 2.36 0.98
CA ALA A 47 -5.49 1.46 -0.17
C ALA A 47 -6.64 1.63 -1.17
N PRO A 48 -6.72 2.73 -1.94
CA PRO A 48 -7.77 2.88 -2.93
C PRO A 48 -7.54 1.91 -4.11
N ALA A 49 -8.59 1.22 -4.55
CA ALA A 49 -8.54 0.18 -5.58
C ALA A 49 -7.76 0.61 -6.84
N SER A 50 -8.03 1.79 -7.40
CA SER A 50 -7.34 2.27 -8.60
C SER A 50 -5.82 2.45 -8.44
N ARG A 51 -5.32 2.62 -7.21
CA ARG A 51 -3.86 2.67 -6.96
C ARG A 51 -3.27 1.29 -6.78
N LEU A 52 -4.03 0.37 -6.18
CA LEU A 52 -3.63 -1.03 -6.10
C LEU A 52 -3.53 -1.63 -7.50
N GLU A 53 -4.50 -1.36 -8.37
CA GLU A 53 -4.46 -1.80 -9.78
C GLU A 53 -3.19 -1.30 -10.48
N LYS A 54 -2.83 -0.03 -10.32
CA LYS A 54 -1.56 0.51 -10.86
C LYS A 54 -0.33 -0.18 -10.28
N LEU A 55 -0.34 -0.57 -9.00
CA LEU A 55 0.76 -1.33 -8.40
C LEU A 55 0.85 -2.73 -9.02
N VAL A 56 -0.29 -3.35 -9.33
CA VAL A 56 -0.35 -4.63 -10.04
C VAL A 56 0.18 -4.50 -11.47
N GLU A 57 -0.18 -3.43 -12.19
CA GLU A 57 0.34 -3.14 -13.53
C GLU A 57 1.86 -2.94 -13.53
N LEU A 58 2.44 -2.44 -12.44
CA LEU A 58 3.89 -2.29 -12.28
C LEU A 58 4.61 -3.58 -11.88
N GLY A 59 3.89 -4.70 -11.75
CA GLY A 59 4.46 -6.01 -11.45
C GLY A 59 4.46 -6.39 -9.96
N ILE A 60 3.66 -5.71 -9.12
CA ILE A 60 3.47 -6.12 -7.72
C ILE A 60 2.26 -7.06 -7.65
N PRO A 61 2.43 -8.31 -7.17
CA PRO A 61 1.33 -9.25 -7.12
C PRO A 61 0.27 -8.80 -6.11
N ARG A 62 -1.01 -8.86 -6.52
CA ARG A 62 -2.16 -8.38 -5.73
C ARG A 62 -2.32 -9.10 -4.39
N GLU A 63 -1.80 -10.31 -4.27
CA GLU A 63 -1.85 -11.12 -3.04
C GLU A 63 -0.98 -10.54 -1.91
N LEU A 64 0.09 -9.82 -2.28
CA LEU A 64 0.95 -9.10 -1.35
C LEU A 64 0.41 -7.69 -1.04
N LEU A 65 -0.52 -7.18 -1.85
CA LEU A 65 -1.11 -5.87 -1.63
C LEU A 65 -2.17 -5.96 -0.52
N PRO A 66 -2.31 -4.90 0.30
CA PRO A 66 -3.38 -4.84 1.27
C PRO A 66 -4.74 -4.71 0.58
N GLU A 67 -5.79 -5.12 1.29
CA GLU A 67 -7.15 -5.05 0.77
C GLU A 67 -7.56 -3.60 0.50
N PRO A 68 -8.34 -3.34 -0.55
CA PRO A 68 -8.74 -2.00 -0.91
C PRO A 68 -9.64 -1.38 0.17
N ASN A 69 -9.06 -0.56 1.03
CA ASN A 69 -9.83 0.28 1.94
C ASN A 69 -10.53 1.37 1.11
N GLY A 70 -11.86 1.47 1.29
CA GLY A 70 -12.76 2.32 0.52
C GLY A 70 -12.31 3.79 0.40
N PRO A 71 -12.95 4.58 -0.48
CA PRO A 71 -12.49 5.91 -0.86
C PRO A 71 -12.17 6.78 0.36
N PRO A 72 -11.10 7.62 0.29
CA PRO A 72 -10.68 8.46 1.41
C PRO A 72 -11.89 9.26 1.89
N GLY A 73 -12.19 9.09 3.17
CA GLY A 73 -13.50 9.40 3.74
C GLY A 73 -14.12 10.67 3.19
N ARG A 74 -15.38 10.56 2.75
CA ARG A 74 -16.33 11.65 2.92
C ARG A 74 -16.14 12.12 4.37
N PRO A 75 -15.73 13.36 4.65
CA PRO A 75 -15.60 13.81 6.03
C PRO A 75 -16.93 13.48 6.70
N ARG A 76 -16.89 12.72 7.80
CA ARG A 76 -18.08 12.51 8.63
C ARG A 76 -18.57 13.90 8.98
N ARG A 77 -19.65 14.35 8.33
CA ARG A 77 -20.25 15.65 8.57
C ARG A 77 -20.56 15.68 10.05
N ARG A 78 -19.74 16.40 10.82
CA ARG A 78 -19.97 16.61 12.26
C ARG A 78 -21.32 17.31 12.33
N ARG A 79 -22.36 16.56 12.67
CA ARG A 79 -23.69 17.10 12.94
C ARG A 79 -23.58 17.71 14.34
N THR A 80 -22.95 18.88 14.43
CA THR A 80 -23.00 19.70 15.64
C THR A 80 -24.39 20.32 15.69
N ARG A 81 -25.03 20.12 16.82
CA ARG A 81 -26.38 20.54 17.19
C ARG A 81 -26.41 22.03 17.53
#